data_AF-A0A4Q3ID02-F1
#
_entry.id   AF-A0A4Q3ID02-F1
#
_cell.length_a   1.000
_cell.length_b   1.000
_cell.length_c   1.000
_cell.angle_alpha   90.00
_cell.angle_beta   90.00
_cell.angle_gamma   90.00
#
_symmetry.space_group_name_H-M   'P 1'
#
loop_
_entity.id
_entity.type
_entity.pdbx_description
1 polymer ?
#
loop_
_entity_poly.entity_id
_entity_poly.type
_entity_poly.pdbx_seq_one_letter_code
_entity_poly.pdbx_strand_id
1 'polypeptide(L)'
;ADPALRPLSRYIGAFLSRFGELRTLEIRDGVFRMAPGPGSLGVSNANITVAWPSKTSSARMSGSYVWNGQPTEIGLKIASPVDFLSGAASALDFTLASPPLTASFDGEASIAEAGSFSGKLALSTPSLTRSIRWLGDAGTLQPDIGPLSLVATLQGSDERLSLRDAKVSVGGFDGLGALEMTLPEGKRPFIGGTLAFDRLDLTGFTEAVAPLPQTPLDMQRRIPVDFVEGLDLDLRLSASDGAIGDLSFADLAATVKFKDGVATFDVGDITILGGQAQARMTVDSTLRPAVATGVASVSGVDTARLSDALGINGLLVTGASDVQADYSMPLGSWADLARRSKMTLSIATR
;
A
#
# COMPACT_ATOMS: atom_id res chain seq x y z
N ALA A 1 18.41 -17.65 10.41
CA ALA A 1 18.15 -17.42 11.84
C ALA A 1 19.34 -16.67 12.41
N ASP A 2 19.19 -15.36 12.61
CA ASP A 2 20.23 -14.54 13.23
C ASP A 2 20.47 -15.00 14.68
N PRO A 3 21.71 -15.33 15.09
CA PRO A 3 22.06 -15.66 16.47
C PRO A 3 21.83 -14.52 17.48
N ALA A 4 21.41 -13.32 17.04
CA ALA A 4 21.02 -12.20 17.90
C ALA A 4 19.69 -12.42 18.66
N LEU A 5 18.86 -13.38 18.25
CA LEU A 5 17.58 -13.71 18.92
C LEU A 5 17.71 -14.86 19.94
N ARG A 6 18.78 -14.89 20.75
CA ARG A 6 18.80 -15.65 22.02
C ARG A 6 17.83 -15.00 23.02
N PRO A 7 17.18 -15.79 23.91
CA PRO A 7 15.76 -15.62 24.19
C PRO A 7 15.50 -14.31 24.92
N LEU A 8 14.59 -13.50 24.34
CA LEU A 8 14.03 -12.28 24.93
C LEU A 8 13.73 -12.43 26.43
N SER A 9 13.32 -13.63 26.87
CA SER A 9 13.07 -13.99 28.27
C SER A 9 14.23 -13.68 29.23
N ARG A 10 15.49 -13.85 28.82
CA ARG A 10 16.66 -13.55 29.68
C ARG A 10 16.83 -12.05 29.90
N TYR A 11 16.59 -11.24 28.86
CA TYR A 11 16.65 -9.79 28.95
C TYR A 11 15.44 -9.23 29.68
N ILE A 12 14.26 -9.83 29.49
CA ILE A 12 13.03 -9.46 30.20
C ILE A 12 13.18 -9.72 31.70
N GLY A 13 13.69 -10.88 32.12
CA GLY A 13 13.93 -11.16 33.54
C GLY A 13 14.94 -10.19 34.17
N ALA A 14 16.02 -9.88 33.47
CA ALA A 14 16.99 -8.87 33.89
C ALA A 14 16.40 -7.45 33.93
N PHE A 15 15.53 -7.11 32.98
CA PHE A 15 14.83 -5.84 32.93
C PHE A 15 13.84 -5.70 34.09
N LEU A 16 12.96 -6.68 34.28
CA LEU A 16 11.95 -6.70 35.35
C LEU A 16 12.57 -6.68 36.75
N SER A 17 13.74 -7.32 36.93
CA SER A 17 14.45 -7.30 38.21
C SER A 17 15.18 -5.98 38.49
N ARG A 18 15.72 -5.31 37.45
CA ARG A 18 16.42 -4.04 37.59
C ARG A 18 15.53 -2.80 37.54
N PHE A 19 14.44 -2.88 36.79
CA PHE A 19 13.58 -1.75 36.45
C PHE A 19 12.14 -1.93 36.92
N GLY A 20 11.78 -3.05 37.54
CA GLY A 20 10.46 -3.25 38.16
C GLY A 20 10.17 -2.32 39.35
N GLU A 21 11.18 -1.59 39.85
CA GLU A 21 11.04 -0.54 40.86
C GLU A 21 11.01 0.88 40.25
N LEU A 22 11.31 1.04 38.95
CA LEU A 22 11.22 2.33 38.27
C LEU A 22 9.75 2.72 38.13
N ARG A 23 9.32 3.66 38.97
CA ARG A 23 7.98 4.24 38.89
C ARG A 23 7.81 5.16 37.70
N THR A 24 8.87 5.89 37.36
CA THR A 24 8.87 6.88 36.29
C THR A 24 10.25 6.95 35.65
N LEU A 25 10.28 7.03 34.32
CA LEU A 25 11.45 7.32 33.52
C LEU A 25 11.12 8.55 32.65
N GLU A 26 11.97 9.56 32.72
CA GLU A 26 11.90 10.73 31.86
C GLU A 26 13.14 10.78 30.97
N ILE A 27 12.90 10.91 29.66
CA ILE A 27 13.92 11.19 28.66
C ILE A 27 13.68 12.63 28.20
N ARG A 28 14.73 13.46 28.22
CA ARG A 28 14.69 14.85 27.76
C ARG A 28 15.75 15.07 26.71
N ASP A 29 15.35 15.64 25.58
CA ASP A 29 16.20 15.90 24.41
C ASP A 29 17.06 14.69 23.99
N GLY A 30 16.48 13.49 24.11
CA GLY A 30 17.15 12.24 23.82
C GLY A 30 17.49 12.10 22.33
N VAL A 31 18.61 11.43 22.06
CA VAL A 31 19.03 11.07 20.71
C VAL A 31 19.36 9.58 20.68
N PHE A 32 18.78 8.88 19.73
CA PHE A 32 19.10 7.49 19.43
C PHE A 32 19.52 7.38 17.97
N ARG A 33 20.64 6.69 17.71
CA ARG A 33 21.13 6.41 16.36
C ARG A 33 21.35 4.91 16.25
N MET A 34 20.78 4.27 15.24
CA MET A 34 21.20 2.91 14.90
C MET A 34 22.63 2.92 14.34
N ALA A 35 23.32 1.77 14.41
CA ALA A 35 24.72 1.64 14.02
C ALA A 35 25.01 2.21 12.61
N PRO A 36 26.25 2.68 12.33
CA PRO A 36 26.55 3.40 11.09
C PRO A 36 26.29 2.57 9.83
N GLY A 37 25.57 3.17 8.87
CA GLY A 37 25.33 2.67 7.52
C GLY A 37 24.63 3.74 6.67
N PRO A 38 24.63 3.64 5.33
CA PRO A 38 23.87 4.55 4.46
C PRO A 38 22.39 4.54 4.88
N GLY A 39 21.82 5.71 5.21
CA GLY A 39 20.44 5.81 5.69
C GLY A 39 20.24 5.50 7.18
N SER A 40 21.25 5.72 8.04
CA SER A 40 21.15 5.48 9.49
C SER A 40 19.88 6.10 10.08
N LEU A 41 18.89 5.27 10.41
CA LEU A 41 17.66 5.70 11.06
C LEU A 41 17.97 6.12 12.50
N GLY A 42 17.29 7.15 12.96
CA GLY A 42 17.51 7.70 14.27
C GLY A 42 16.34 8.52 14.76
N VAL A 43 16.26 8.61 16.09
CA VAL A 43 15.32 9.44 16.83
C VAL A 43 16.11 10.63 17.37
N SER A 44 15.57 11.84 17.24
CA SER A 44 16.14 13.06 17.84
C SER A 44 15.08 13.82 18.60
N ASN A 45 15.49 14.75 19.47
CA ASN A 45 14.58 15.57 20.28
C ASN A 45 13.55 14.72 21.05
N ALA A 46 13.95 13.53 21.50
CA ALA A 46 13.06 12.62 22.20
C ALA A 46 12.77 13.14 23.61
N ASN A 47 11.52 13.49 23.84
CA ASN A 47 10.99 13.91 25.12
C ASN A 47 9.89 12.92 25.50
N ILE A 48 10.26 11.90 26.27
CA ILE A 48 9.41 10.73 26.56
C ILE A 48 9.26 10.56 28.07
N THR A 49 8.04 10.35 28.53
CA THR A 49 7.73 9.95 29.90
C THR A 49 7.16 8.54 29.90
N VAL A 50 7.76 7.65 30.68
CA VAL A 50 7.23 6.31 30.97
C VAL A 50 6.85 6.28 32.44
N ALA A 51 5.60 5.94 32.75
CA ALA A 51 5.09 5.80 34.10
C ALA A 51 4.59 4.37 34.34
N TRP A 52 5.18 3.69 35.31
CA TRP A 52 4.80 2.34 35.74
C TRP A 52 4.85 2.24 37.27
N PRO A 53 3.80 2.70 37.99
CA PRO A 53 3.86 2.93 39.44
C PRO A 53 4.14 1.68 40.29
N SER A 54 3.68 0.51 39.83
CA SER A 54 3.90 -0.78 40.46
C SER A 54 3.73 -1.91 39.44
N LYS A 55 4.24 -3.10 39.75
CA LYS A 55 4.10 -4.31 38.93
C LYS A 55 2.65 -4.71 38.62
N THR A 56 1.70 -4.30 39.46
CA THR A 56 0.26 -4.59 39.31
C THR A 56 -0.52 -3.45 38.65
N SER A 57 0.13 -2.31 38.38
CA SER A 57 -0.49 -1.16 37.72
C SER A 57 -0.23 -1.17 36.22
N SER A 58 -1.12 -0.54 35.46
CA SER A 58 -0.90 -0.25 34.04
C SER A 58 0.35 0.62 33.85
N ALA A 59 1.14 0.32 32.82
CA ALA A 59 2.21 1.21 32.34
C ALA A 59 1.66 2.16 31.28
N ARG A 60 2.14 3.40 31.28
CA ARG A 60 1.89 4.40 30.24
C ARG A 60 3.20 4.96 29.74
N MET A 61 3.28 5.18 28.44
CA MET A 61 4.35 5.93 27.78
C MET A 61 3.70 7.01 26.93
N SER A 62 4.21 8.24 27.02
CA SER A 62 3.78 9.33 26.17
C SER A 62 4.94 10.26 25.88
N GLY A 63 4.93 10.92 24.73
CA GLY A 63 5.88 11.97 24.44
C GLY A 63 5.99 12.30 22.97
N SER A 64 7.04 13.03 22.65
CA SER A 64 7.32 13.49 21.29
C SER A 64 8.76 13.23 20.91
N TYR A 65 9.00 13.02 19.62
CA TYR A 65 10.33 12.89 19.05
C TYR A 65 10.33 13.33 17.58
N VAL A 66 11.51 13.45 16.99
CA VAL A 66 11.69 13.68 15.56
C VAL A 66 12.24 12.42 14.91
N TRP A 67 11.49 11.86 13.96
CA TRP A 67 11.88 10.71 13.14
C TRP A 67 11.93 11.10 11.68
N ASN A 68 13.05 10.84 11.02
CA ASN A 68 13.28 11.19 9.61
C ASN A 68 12.83 12.63 9.27
N GLY A 69 13.16 13.57 10.16
CA GLY A 69 12.86 15.00 10.01
C GLY A 69 11.41 15.41 10.26
N GLN A 70 10.52 14.49 10.68
CA GLN A 70 9.13 14.82 11.00
C GLN A 70 8.89 14.74 12.53
N PRO A 71 8.26 15.77 13.13
CA PRO A 71 7.82 15.69 14.51
C PRO A 71 6.76 14.60 14.64
N THR A 72 6.87 13.81 15.71
CA THR A 72 6.05 12.63 15.95
C THR A 72 5.67 12.58 17.42
N GLU A 73 4.39 12.44 17.68
CA GLU A 73 3.85 12.16 19.01
C GLU A 73 3.49 10.69 19.13
N ILE A 74 3.74 10.13 20.30
CA ILE A 74 3.46 8.73 20.61
C ILE A 74 2.76 8.62 21.96
N GLY A 75 1.81 7.72 22.03
CA GLY A 75 1.16 7.28 23.25
C GLY A 75 1.02 5.77 23.27
N LEU A 76 1.31 5.15 24.40
CA LEU A 76 1.17 3.72 24.62
C LEU A 76 0.67 3.48 26.04
N LYS A 77 -0.32 2.61 26.20
CA LYS A 77 -0.77 2.11 27.51
C LYS A 77 -0.82 0.59 27.46
N ILE A 78 -0.27 -0.04 28.49
CA ILE A 78 -0.29 -1.50 28.67
C ILE A 78 -0.97 -1.77 30.01
N ALA A 79 -2.09 -2.49 29.99
CA ALA A 79 -2.90 -2.71 31.19
C ALA A 79 -2.18 -3.58 32.24
N SER A 80 -1.55 -4.67 31.78
CA SER A 80 -0.76 -5.59 32.62
C SER A 80 0.65 -5.73 32.03
N PRO A 81 1.62 -4.87 32.43
CA PRO A 81 2.96 -4.88 31.85
C PRO A 81 3.77 -6.15 32.19
N VAL A 82 3.58 -6.72 33.39
CA VAL A 82 4.25 -7.98 33.76
C VAL A 82 3.76 -9.13 32.90
N ASP A 83 2.45 -9.25 32.72
CA ASP A 83 1.84 -10.29 31.89
C ASP A 83 2.33 -10.16 30.44
N PHE A 84 2.26 -8.95 29.88
CA PHE A 84 2.79 -8.63 28.55
C PHE A 84 4.24 -9.05 28.40
N LEU A 85 5.11 -8.59 29.31
CA LEU A 85 6.53 -8.92 29.28
C LEU A 85 6.80 -10.41 29.49
N SER A 86 5.95 -11.13 30.23
CA SER A 86 6.06 -12.58 30.38
C SER A 86 5.54 -13.38 29.17
N GLY A 87 5.00 -12.70 28.14
CA GLY A 87 4.45 -13.30 26.94
C GLY A 87 2.96 -13.62 27.02
N ALA A 88 2.28 -13.27 28.11
CA ALA A 88 0.82 -13.36 28.21
C ALA A 88 0.15 -12.15 27.53
N ALA A 89 -1.12 -12.31 27.15
CA ALA A 89 -1.90 -11.25 26.53
C ALA A 89 -2.17 -10.10 27.53
N SER A 90 -2.14 -8.87 27.03
CA SER A 90 -2.41 -7.67 27.81
C SER A 90 -3.11 -6.64 26.94
N ALA A 91 -4.10 -5.94 27.50
CA ALA A 91 -4.76 -4.86 26.79
C ALA A 91 -3.76 -3.72 26.50
N LEU A 92 -3.78 -3.24 25.26
CA LEU A 92 -2.84 -2.30 24.69
C LEU A 92 -3.60 -1.20 23.95
N ASP A 93 -3.35 0.04 24.33
CA ASP A 93 -3.78 1.23 23.59
C ASP A 93 -2.54 1.90 23.00
N PHE A 94 -2.51 2.15 21.69
CA PHE A 94 -1.41 2.82 21.01
C PHE A 94 -1.92 3.96 20.14
N THR A 95 -1.17 5.05 20.11
CA THR A 95 -1.42 6.21 19.25
C THR A 95 -0.09 6.74 18.71
N LEU A 96 -0.12 7.13 17.44
CA LEU A 96 0.99 7.76 16.72
C LEU A 96 0.41 8.91 15.92
N ALA A 97 0.98 10.11 16.07
CA ALA A 97 0.61 11.26 15.26
C ALA A 97 1.86 11.91 14.66
N SER A 98 1.88 12.00 13.34
CA SER A 98 2.94 12.67 12.58
C SER A 98 2.35 13.27 11.29
N PRO A 99 2.98 14.29 10.68
CA PRO A 99 2.52 14.84 9.41
C PRO A 99 2.31 13.81 8.28
N PRO A 100 3.17 12.79 8.09
CA PRO A 100 2.96 11.78 7.06
C PRO A 100 2.10 10.58 7.48
N LEU A 101 1.79 10.39 8.78
CA LEU A 101 1.05 9.21 9.25
C LEU A 101 0.42 9.45 10.62
N THR A 102 -0.86 9.15 10.74
CA THR A 102 -1.54 8.95 12.03
C THR A 102 -1.98 7.50 12.14
N ALA A 103 -1.80 6.90 13.31
CA ALA A 103 -2.27 5.54 13.57
C ALA A 103 -2.76 5.41 15.02
N SER A 104 -3.77 4.56 15.22
CA SER A 104 -4.22 4.15 16.55
C SER A 104 -4.57 2.68 16.58
N PHE A 105 -4.31 2.04 17.71
CA PHE A 105 -4.68 0.66 17.97
C PHE A 105 -5.28 0.54 19.36
N ASP A 106 -6.38 -0.20 19.48
CA ASP A 106 -7.07 -0.55 20.73
C ASP A 106 -7.36 -2.04 20.69
N GLY A 107 -6.72 -2.82 21.57
CA GLY A 107 -6.89 -4.27 21.59
C GLY A 107 -6.03 -4.98 22.63
N GLU A 108 -5.68 -6.23 22.33
CA GLU A 108 -4.80 -7.06 23.15
C GLU A 108 -3.56 -7.44 22.35
N ALA A 109 -2.42 -7.55 23.03
CA ALA A 109 -1.17 -8.00 22.44
C ALA A 109 -0.36 -8.88 23.40
N SER A 110 0.50 -9.72 22.84
CA SER A 110 1.49 -10.53 23.57
C SER A 110 2.84 -10.51 22.83
N ILE A 111 3.95 -10.49 23.57
CA ILE A 111 5.32 -10.53 23.00
C ILE A 111 5.98 -11.91 23.16
N ALA A 112 5.18 -12.98 23.17
CA ALA A 112 5.70 -14.34 23.13
C ALA A 112 6.55 -14.58 21.86
N GLU A 113 7.25 -15.70 21.78
CA GLU A 113 8.09 -16.06 20.62
C GLU A 113 7.32 -16.02 19.30
N ALA A 114 6.04 -16.42 19.32
CA ALA A 114 5.05 -16.12 18.29
C ALA A 114 4.11 -15.03 18.83
N GLY A 115 4.58 -13.78 18.81
CA GLY A 115 3.82 -12.63 19.28
C GLY A 115 2.48 -12.54 18.58
N SER A 116 1.47 -12.05 19.29
CA SER A 116 0.10 -11.95 18.77
C SER A 116 -0.52 -10.62 19.13
N PHE A 117 -1.45 -10.16 18.31
CA PHE A 117 -2.28 -9.00 18.62
C PHE A 117 -3.65 -9.11 17.96
N SER A 118 -4.65 -8.52 18.60
CA SER A 118 -6.01 -8.47 18.08
C SER A 118 -6.68 -7.21 18.58
N GLY A 119 -7.25 -6.40 17.69
CA GLY A 119 -7.84 -5.12 18.07
C GLY A 119 -8.36 -4.31 16.91
N LYS A 120 -8.84 -3.11 17.21
CA LYS A 120 -9.23 -2.11 16.22
C LYS A 120 -8.00 -1.32 15.81
N LEU A 121 -7.70 -1.31 14.51
CA LEU A 121 -6.69 -0.45 13.91
C LEU A 121 -7.40 0.70 13.18
N ALA A 122 -6.89 1.91 13.37
CA ALA A 122 -7.16 3.03 12.47
C ALA A 122 -5.83 3.62 11.98
N LEU A 123 -5.75 3.92 10.70
CA LEU A 123 -4.59 4.50 10.04
C LEU A 123 -5.06 5.58 9.05
N SER A 124 -4.32 6.67 8.95
CA SER A 124 -4.56 7.71 7.95
C SER A 124 -3.25 8.36 7.51
N THR A 125 -3.11 8.58 6.21
CA THR A 125 -1.98 9.27 5.58
C THR A 125 -2.46 10.17 4.44
N PRO A 126 -1.87 11.37 4.27
CA PRO A 126 -2.11 12.19 3.09
C PRO A 126 -1.43 11.67 1.81
N SER A 127 -0.43 10.79 1.93
CA SER A 127 0.27 10.16 0.80
C SER A 127 0.98 8.89 1.27
N LEU A 128 0.54 7.74 0.73
CA LEU A 128 1.14 6.44 1.06
C LEU A 128 2.64 6.40 0.76
N THR A 129 3.04 6.92 -0.40
CA THR A 129 4.45 7.01 -0.82
C THR A 129 5.27 7.83 0.17
N ARG A 130 4.73 8.97 0.64
CA ARG A 130 5.42 9.79 1.65
C ARG A 130 5.56 9.06 2.99
N SER A 131 4.55 8.32 3.43
CA SER A 131 4.60 7.54 4.67
C SER A 131 5.64 6.41 4.60
N ILE A 132 5.67 5.65 3.50
CA ILE A 132 6.63 4.55 3.31
C ILE A 132 8.06 5.10 3.32
N ARG A 133 8.32 6.18 2.59
CA ARG A 133 9.61 6.87 2.61
C ARG A 133 9.99 7.40 3.98
N TRP A 134 9.02 7.94 4.71
CA TRP A 134 9.24 8.43 6.07
C TRP A 134 9.55 7.30 7.05
N LEU A 135 8.97 6.11 6.90
CA LEU A 135 9.25 4.96 7.76
C LEU A 135 10.65 4.36 7.54
N GLY A 136 11.27 4.61 6.38
CA GLY A 136 12.68 4.27 6.13
C GLY A 136 12.98 3.60 4.79
N ASP A 137 11.98 3.36 3.94
CA ASP A 137 12.20 2.84 2.59
C ASP A 137 12.32 3.97 1.57
N ALA A 138 13.55 4.40 1.29
CA ALA A 138 13.84 5.41 0.29
C ALA A 138 14.11 4.83 -1.11
N GLY A 139 14.12 3.50 -1.27
CA GLY A 139 14.68 2.84 -2.45
C GLY A 139 13.69 2.66 -3.60
N THR A 140 12.43 2.40 -3.28
CA THR A 140 11.42 2.09 -4.30
C THR A 140 10.51 3.30 -4.54
N LEU A 141 10.46 3.81 -5.77
CA LEU A 141 9.51 4.87 -6.14
C LEU A 141 8.13 4.25 -6.29
N GLN A 142 7.25 4.38 -5.29
CA GLN A 142 5.85 3.99 -5.43
C GLN A 142 5.04 5.13 -6.09
N PRO A 143 4.10 4.82 -6.99
CA PRO A 143 3.12 5.79 -7.47
C PRO A 143 2.36 6.39 -6.29
N ASP A 144 2.22 7.71 -6.26
CA ASP A 144 1.43 8.37 -5.23
C ASP A 144 -0.06 8.26 -5.56
N ILE A 145 -0.76 7.40 -4.82
CA ILE A 145 -2.21 7.14 -5.02
C ILE A 145 -3.10 8.11 -4.25
N GLY A 146 -2.49 9.17 -3.68
CA GLY A 146 -3.18 10.19 -2.89
C GLY A 146 -3.40 9.78 -1.44
N PRO A 147 -4.35 10.44 -0.75
CA PRO A 147 -4.65 10.16 0.65
C PRO A 147 -5.22 8.75 0.82
N LEU A 148 -4.84 8.10 1.91
CA LEU A 148 -5.31 6.78 2.29
C LEU A 148 -5.74 6.76 3.76
N SER A 149 -6.91 6.19 4.03
CA SER A 149 -7.34 5.88 5.39
C SER A 149 -7.85 4.44 5.49
N LEU A 150 -7.66 3.82 6.65
CA LEU A 150 -8.02 2.44 6.92
C LEU A 150 -8.54 2.33 8.35
N VAL A 151 -9.71 1.74 8.52
CA VAL A 151 -10.22 1.29 9.82
C VAL A 151 -10.59 -0.18 9.71
N ALA A 152 -10.04 -1.04 10.55
CA ALA A 152 -10.26 -2.48 10.46
C ALA A 152 -10.14 -3.17 11.83
N THR A 153 -10.68 -4.38 11.91
CA THR A 153 -10.32 -5.34 12.97
C THR A 153 -9.04 -6.04 12.54
N LEU A 154 -7.93 -5.70 13.19
CA LEU A 154 -6.61 -6.26 12.96
C LEU A 154 -6.41 -7.49 13.84
N GLN A 155 -5.91 -8.56 13.25
CA GLN A 155 -5.41 -9.74 13.96
C GLN A 155 -4.04 -10.11 13.38
N GLY A 156 -3.05 -10.28 14.25
CA GLY A 156 -1.70 -10.63 13.86
C GLY A 156 -1.15 -11.79 14.69
N SER A 157 -0.38 -12.64 14.05
CA SER A 157 0.42 -13.69 14.68
C SER A 157 1.61 -13.99 13.79
N ASP A 158 2.81 -14.07 14.38
CA ASP A 158 4.05 -14.35 13.64
C ASP A 158 4.25 -13.29 12.52
N GLU A 159 4.52 -13.71 11.28
CA GLU A 159 4.69 -12.80 10.14
C GLU A 159 3.37 -12.46 9.41
N ARG A 160 2.21 -12.91 9.92
CA ARG A 160 0.91 -12.78 9.24
C ARG A 160 -0.03 -11.80 9.92
N LEU A 161 -0.64 -10.94 9.12
CA LEU A 161 -1.66 -9.98 9.52
C LEU A 161 -2.95 -10.24 8.75
N SER A 162 -4.08 -10.15 9.43
CA SER A 162 -5.41 -10.17 8.84
C SER A 162 -6.15 -8.90 9.27
N LEU A 163 -6.73 -8.21 8.30
CA LEU A 163 -7.57 -7.04 8.50
C LEU A 163 -8.97 -7.39 8.01
N ARG A 164 -9.90 -7.50 8.95
CA ARG A 164 -11.31 -7.80 8.69
C ARG A 164 -12.15 -6.54 8.85
N ASP A 165 -13.31 -6.54 8.21
CA ASP A 165 -14.24 -5.40 8.22
C ASP A 165 -13.54 -4.09 7.83
N ALA A 166 -12.60 -4.18 6.87
CA ALA A 166 -11.74 -3.07 6.50
C ALA A 166 -12.57 -2.02 5.76
N LYS A 167 -12.67 -0.84 6.35
CA LYS A 167 -13.15 0.39 5.71
C LYS A 167 -11.94 1.15 5.20
N VAL A 168 -11.80 1.23 3.89
CA VAL A 168 -10.67 1.87 3.23
C VAL A 168 -11.18 3.11 2.51
N SER A 169 -10.41 4.20 2.53
CA SER A 169 -10.59 5.32 1.61
C SER A 169 -9.28 5.50 0.85
N VAL A 170 -9.33 5.51 -0.48
CA VAL A 170 -8.16 5.73 -1.35
C VAL A 170 -8.48 6.84 -2.31
N GLY A 171 -7.69 7.92 -2.31
CA GLY A 171 -7.96 9.07 -3.17
C GLY A 171 -9.31 9.76 -2.88
N GLY A 172 -9.90 9.52 -1.69
CA GLY A 172 -11.23 9.98 -1.32
C GLY A 172 -12.39 9.05 -1.72
N PHE A 173 -12.09 7.88 -2.27
CA PHE A 173 -13.09 6.86 -2.62
C PHE A 173 -13.16 5.78 -1.56
N ASP A 174 -14.33 5.65 -0.95
CA ASP A 174 -14.57 4.72 0.15
C ASP A 174 -14.91 3.32 -0.37
N GLY A 175 -14.32 2.31 0.28
CA GLY A 175 -14.51 0.91 -0.03
C GLY A 175 -14.49 0.04 1.23
N LEU A 176 -15.00 -1.17 1.06
CA LEU A 176 -15.11 -2.19 2.10
C LEU A 176 -14.40 -3.46 1.68
N GLY A 177 -13.85 -4.19 2.63
CA GLY A 177 -13.25 -5.47 2.30
C GLY A 177 -12.51 -6.17 3.44
N ALA A 178 -11.60 -7.04 3.02
CA ALA A 178 -10.68 -7.73 3.91
C ALA A 178 -9.32 -7.85 3.23
N LEU A 179 -8.26 -7.71 4.02
CA LEU A 179 -6.88 -7.78 3.56
C LEU A 179 -6.10 -8.76 4.44
N GLU A 180 -5.12 -9.40 3.84
CA GLU A 180 -4.10 -10.19 4.52
C GLU A 180 -2.74 -9.67 4.11
N MET A 181 -1.80 -9.67 5.06
CA MET A 181 -0.42 -9.26 4.80
C MET A 181 0.53 -10.29 5.38
N THR A 182 1.61 -10.57 4.68
CA THR A 182 2.76 -11.32 5.21
C THR A 182 4.00 -10.46 5.10
N LEU A 183 4.76 -10.33 6.18
CA LEU A 183 5.95 -9.47 6.27
C LEU A 183 7.19 -10.30 6.62
N PRO A 184 7.65 -11.17 5.70
CA PRO A 184 8.76 -12.08 5.97
C PRO A 184 10.10 -11.36 6.09
N GLU A 185 10.94 -11.78 7.03
CA GLU A 185 12.27 -11.19 7.21
C GLU A 185 13.16 -11.35 5.96
N GLY A 186 13.74 -10.24 5.49
CA GLY A 186 14.66 -10.22 4.34
C GLY A 186 14.04 -10.63 3.00
N LYS A 187 12.71 -10.70 2.92
CA LYS A 187 11.95 -11.06 1.71
C LYS A 187 10.90 -10.00 1.39
N ARG A 188 10.31 -10.09 0.21
CA ARG A 188 9.27 -9.15 -0.23
C ARG A 188 8.02 -9.32 0.63
N PRO A 189 7.38 -8.21 1.06
CA PRO A 189 6.06 -8.29 1.66
C PRO A 189 5.06 -8.86 0.64
N PHE A 190 4.04 -9.53 1.15
CA PHE A 190 2.87 -9.94 0.38
C PHE A 190 1.63 -9.26 0.93
N ILE A 191 0.77 -8.74 0.06
CA ILE A 191 -0.55 -8.23 0.41
C ILE A 191 -1.59 -8.93 -0.47
N GLY A 192 -2.62 -9.51 0.13
CA GLY A 192 -3.73 -10.13 -0.57
C GLY A 192 -5.08 -9.64 -0.05
N GLY A 193 -6.13 -9.77 -0.84
CA GLY A 193 -7.48 -9.48 -0.33
C GLY A 193 -8.52 -9.13 -1.37
N THR A 194 -9.63 -8.58 -0.90
CA THR A 194 -10.74 -8.13 -1.73
C THR A 194 -11.24 -6.79 -1.23
N LEU A 195 -11.40 -5.83 -2.13
CA LEU A 195 -11.94 -4.50 -1.86
C LEU A 195 -13.07 -4.20 -2.83
N ALA A 196 -14.20 -3.73 -2.32
CA ALA A 196 -15.36 -3.32 -3.08
C ALA A 196 -15.64 -1.83 -2.82
N PHE A 197 -15.88 -1.08 -3.88
CA PHE A 197 -16.15 0.35 -3.86
C PHE A 197 -17.52 0.64 -4.48
N ASP A 198 -18.23 1.67 -3.99
CA ASP A 198 -19.39 2.18 -4.71
C ASP A 198 -18.94 3.01 -5.92
N ARG A 199 -17.88 3.81 -5.73
CA ARG A 199 -17.24 4.60 -6.78
C ARG A 199 -15.73 4.48 -6.69
N LEU A 200 -15.05 4.38 -7.83
CA LEU A 200 -13.59 4.35 -7.89
C LEU A 200 -13.06 5.16 -9.08
N ASP A 201 -12.22 6.16 -8.83
CA ASP A 201 -11.50 6.88 -9.88
C ASP A 201 -10.05 6.42 -9.94
N LEU A 202 -9.67 5.81 -11.07
CA LEU A 202 -8.33 5.30 -11.33
C LEU A 202 -7.45 6.31 -12.06
N THR A 203 -7.98 7.48 -12.42
CA THR A 203 -7.27 8.53 -13.17
C THR A 203 -6.00 8.95 -12.43
N GLY A 204 -6.13 9.30 -11.14
CA GLY A 204 -4.99 9.70 -10.32
C GLY A 204 -3.90 8.63 -10.23
N PHE A 205 -4.27 7.34 -10.22
CA PHE A 205 -3.30 6.25 -10.27
C PHE A 205 -2.57 6.21 -11.61
N THR A 206 -3.30 6.30 -12.74
CA THR A 206 -2.68 6.28 -14.07
C THR A 206 -1.75 7.47 -14.28
N GLU A 207 -2.11 8.66 -13.81
CA GLU A 207 -1.28 9.86 -13.87
C GLU A 207 -0.03 9.73 -12.97
N ALA A 208 -0.14 9.11 -11.80
CA ALA A 208 0.99 8.88 -10.91
C ALA A 208 2.02 7.89 -11.49
N VAL A 209 1.57 6.88 -12.24
CA VAL A 209 2.44 5.87 -12.88
C VAL A 209 3.03 6.39 -14.19
N ALA A 210 2.19 6.92 -15.07
CA ALA A 210 2.57 7.33 -16.42
C ALA A 210 1.83 8.62 -16.80
N PRO A 211 2.31 9.79 -16.33
CA PRO A 211 1.67 11.05 -16.67
C PRO A 211 1.87 11.35 -18.16
N LEU A 212 0.81 11.77 -18.86
CA LEU A 212 0.84 12.08 -20.28
C LEU A 212 1.87 13.19 -20.59
N PRO A 213 2.62 13.09 -21.71
CA PRO A 213 3.65 14.05 -22.07
C PRO A 213 3.01 15.38 -22.53
N GLN A 214 3.44 16.50 -21.95
CA GLN A 214 2.96 17.84 -22.32
C GLN A 214 4.00 18.61 -23.17
N THR A 215 5.25 18.18 -23.11
CA THR A 215 6.37 18.77 -23.84
C THR A 215 7.21 17.69 -24.54
N PRO A 216 8.03 18.07 -25.54
CA PRO A 216 8.97 17.14 -26.17
C PRO A 216 9.98 16.51 -25.19
N LEU A 217 10.28 17.16 -24.06
CA LEU A 217 11.15 16.60 -23.03
C LEU A 217 10.45 15.48 -22.25
N ASP A 218 9.15 15.62 -21.97
CA ASP A 218 8.36 14.60 -21.29
C ASP A 218 8.30 13.29 -22.08
N MET A 219 8.43 13.37 -23.41
CA MET A 219 8.51 12.18 -24.26
C MET A 219 9.71 11.28 -23.90
N GLN A 220 10.80 11.85 -23.40
CA GLN A 220 12.01 11.11 -23.00
C GLN A 220 11.94 10.64 -21.54
N ARG A 221 10.93 11.06 -20.77
CA ARG A 221 10.79 10.68 -19.37
C ARG A 221 10.55 9.18 -19.27
N ARG A 222 11.28 8.54 -18.36
CA ARG A 222 11.13 7.12 -18.06
C ARG A 222 9.77 6.85 -17.40
N ILE A 223 9.14 5.73 -17.74
CA ILE A 223 7.93 5.24 -17.08
C ILE A 223 8.35 4.35 -15.90
N PRO A 224 8.15 4.77 -14.63
CA PRO A 224 8.63 4.05 -13.45
C PRO A 224 7.71 2.88 -13.09
N VAL A 225 8.02 1.68 -13.58
CA VAL A 225 7.30 0.43 -13.23
C VAL A 225 8.03 -0.45 -12.22
N ASP A 226 9.16 0.01 -11.67
CA ASP A 226 10.00 -0.79 -10.77
C ASP A 226 9.34 -1.06 -9.41
N PHE A 227 8.27 -0.33 -9.07
CA PHE A 227 7.51 -0.55 -7.83
C PHE A 227 6.93 -1.96 -7.74
N VAL A 228 6.72 -2.63 -8.88
CA VAL A 228 6.26 -4.02 -8.97
C VAL A 228 7.30 -5.01 -8.41
N GLU A 229 8.58 -4.62 -8.36
CA GLU A 229 9.65 -5.46 -7.79
C GLU A 229 9.70 -5.39 -6.26
N GLY A 230 9.08 -4.39 -5.63
CA GLY A 230 9.18 -4.16 -4.19
C GLY A 230 8.15 -4.90 -3.34
N LEU A 231 7.09 -5.43 -3.95
CA LEU A 231 5.91 -5.97 -3.25
C LEU A 231 5.25 -7.07 -4.09
N ASP A 232 4.92 -8.20 -3.46
CA ASP A 232 3.97 -9.15 -4.04
C ASP A 232 2.54 -8.77 -3.63
N LEU A 233 1.60 -8.84 -4.58
CA LEU A 233 0.23 -8.37 -4.42
C LEU A 233 -0.76 -9.37 -5.05
N ASP A 234 -1.91 -9.61 -4.44
CA ASP A 234 -3.05 -10.34 -5.04
C ASP A 234 -4.37 -9.72 -4.54
N LEU A 235 -4.84 -8.69 -5.24
CA LEU A 235 -6.05 -7.96 -4.89
C LEU A 235 -7.17 -8.23 -5.89
N ARG A 236 -8.35 -8.52 -5.38
CA ARG A 236 -9.60 -8.44 -6.14
C ARG A 236 -10.28 -7.11 -5.85
N LEU A 237 -10.63 -6.40 -6.91
CA LEU A 237 -11.25 -5.08 -6.85
C LEU A 237 -12.59 -5.13 -7.56
N SER A 238 -13.62 -4.57 -6.95
CA SER A 238 -14.88 -4.30 -7.62
C SER A 238 -15.34 -2.88 -7.39
N ALA A 239 -15.99 -2.28 -8.38
CA ALA A 239 -16.60 -0.96 -8.25
C ALA A 239 -17.91 -0.87 -9.04
N SER A 240 -18.97 -0.31 -8.44
CA SER A 240 -20.24 -0.11 -9.14
C SER A 240 -20.12 0.96 -10.24
N ASP A 241 -19.44 2.06 -9.94
CA ASP A 241 -19.18 3.14 -10.89
C ASP A 241 -17.72 3.61 -10.81
N GLY A 242 -17.22 4.27 -11.86
CA GLY A 242 -15.90 4.87 -11.80
C GLY A 242 -15.43 5.53 -13.09
N ALA A 243 -14.16 5.90 -13.09
CA ALA A 243 -13.50 6.52 -14.24
C ALA A 243 -12.03 6.10 -14.37
N ILE A 244 -11.54 6.10 -15.60
CA ILE A 244 -10.12 5.99 -15.95
C ILE A 244 -9.83 7.06 -17.01
N GLY A 245 -9.20 8.17 -16.60
CA GLY A 245 -9.13 9.36 -17.45
C GLY A 245 -10.53 9.85 -17.78
N ASP A 246 -10.77 10.15 -19.06
CA ASP A 246 -12.08 10.61 -19.55
C ASP A 246 -13.09 9.47 -19.76
N LEU A 247 -12.68 8.21 -19.56
CA LEU A 247 -13.54 7.04 -19.75
C LEU A 247 -14.26 6.68 -18.45
N SER A 248 -15.57 6.92 -18.39
CA SER A 248 -16.43 6.39 -17.32
C SER A 248 -16.72 4.91 -17.52
N PHE A 249 -16.83 4.19 -16.41
CA PHE A 249 -17.20 2.78 -16.38
C PHE A 249 -18.22 2.46 -15.29
N ALA A 250 -18.87 1.31 -15.43
CA ALA A 250 -19.71 0.69 -14.42
C ALA A 250 -19.38 -0.80 -14.27
N ASP A 251 -19.81 -1.39 -13.15
CA ASP A 251 -19.73 -2.83 -12.88
C ASP A 251 -18.32 -3.43 -13.06
N LEU A 252 -17.29 -2.72 -12.56
CA LEU A 252 -15.91 -3.19 -12.62
C LEU A 252 -15.73 -4.44 -11.75
N ALA A 253 -15.17 -5.50 -12.32
CA ALA A 253 -14.62 -6.65 -11.60
C ALA A 253 -13.21 -6.94 -12.11
N ALA A 254 -12.21 -6.67 -11.27
CA ALA A 254 -10.79 -6.78 -11.62
C ALA A 254 -9.95 -7.54 -10.59
N THR A 255 -8.85 -8.12 -11.05
CA THR A 255 -7.77 -8.67 -10.22
C THR A 255 -6.46 -7.97 -10.56
N VAL A 256 -5.74 -7.52 -9.54
CA VAL A 256 -4.41 -6.92 -9.64
C VAL A 256 -3.43 -7.81 -8.90
N LYS A 257 -2.47 -8.37 -9.63
CA LYS A 257 -1.49 -9.30 -9.08
C LYS A 257 -0.07 -8.86 -9.40
N PHE A 258 0.78 -8.70 -8.38
CA PHE A 258 2.22 -8.52 -8.55
C PHE A 258 2.92 -9.76 -8.04
N LYS A 259 3.79 -10.33 -8.86
CA LYS A 259 4.57 -11.49 -8.48
C LYS A 259 5.93 -11.45 -9.12
N ASP A 260 6.98 -11.47 -8.31
CA ASP A 260 8.37 -11.58 -8.78
C ASP A 260 8.77 -10.51 -9.82
N GLY A 261 8.23 -9.29 -9.71
CA GLY A 261 8.50 -8.19 -10.67
C GLY A 261 7.60 -8.22 -11.92
N VAL A 262 6.61 -9.09 -11.97
CA VAL A 262 5.61 -9.13 -13.03
C VAL A 262 4.25 -8.72 -12.48
N ALA A 263 3.66 -7.67 -13.05
CA ALA A 263 2.30 -7.25 -12.73
C ALA A 263 1.31 -7.82 -13.75
N THR A 264 0.17 -8.30 -13.28
CA THR A 264 -0.96 -8.72 -14.10
C THR A 264 -2.20 -7.98 -13.64
N PHE A 265 -2.89 -7.35 -14.58
CA PHE A 265 -4.16 -6.67 -14.39
C PHE A 265 -5.18 -7.43 -15.24
N ASP A 266 -6.19 -8.00 -14.60
CA ASP A 266 -7.22 -8.82 -15.26
C ASP A 266 -8.58 -8.22 -14.94
N VAL A 267 -9.25 -7.69 -15.95
CA VAL A 267 -10.61 -7.15 -15.89
C VAL A 267 -11.52 -8.19 -16.52
N GLY A 268 -12.23 -8.93 -15.67
CA GLY A 268 -13.11 -10.00 -16.11
C GLY A 268 -14.46 -9.50 -16.64
N ASP A 269 -14.93 -8.37 -16.12
CA ASP A 269 -16.15 -7.70 -16.55
C ASP A 269 -16.04 -6.20 -16.22
N ILE A 270 -16.46 -5.35 -17.16
CA ILE A 270 -16.61 -3.91 -16.98
C ILE A 270 -17.54 -3.38 -18.06
N THR A 271 -18.48 -2.51 -17.68
CA THR A 271 -19.32 -1.80 -18.64
C THR A 271 -18.69 -0.46 -18.98
N ILE A 272 -18.41 -0.22 -20.26
CA ILE A 272 -17.91 1.07 -20.76
C ILE A 272 -18.76 1.55 -21.92
N LEU A 273 -19.20 2.81 -21.87
CA LEU A 273 -19.98 3.44 -22.95
C LEU A 273 -21.22 2.60 -23.39
N GLY A 274 -21.82 1.85 -22.45
CA GLY A 274 -22.97 0.97 -22.69
C GLY A 274 -22.65 -0.41 -23.28
N GLY A 275 -21.38 -0.69 -23.59
CA GLY A 275 -20.90 -2.01 -24.04
C GLY A 275 -20.18 -2.77 -22.93
N GLN A 276 -20.02 -4.09 -23.11
CA GLN A 276 -19.30 -4.95 -22.17
C GLN A 276 -17.86 -5.14 -22.61
N ALA A 277 -16.92 -4.99 -21.68
CA ALA A 277 -15.50 -5.12 -21.95
C ALA A 277 -14.79 -6.09 -20.99
N GLN A 278 -13.68 -6.63 -21.49
CA GLN A 278 -12.76 -7.48 -20.74
C GLN A 278 -11.34 -7.11 -21.18
N ALA A 279 -10.38 -7.17 -20.26
CA ALA A 279 -9.00 -6.87 -20.58
C ALA A 279 -8.05 -7.68 -19.70
N ARG A 280 -6.93 -8.11 -20.27
CA ARG A 280 -5.79 -8.62 -19.50
C ARG A 280 -4.53 -7.91 -19.96
N MET A 281 -3.81 -7.35 -19.00
CA MET A 281 -2.51 -6.72 -19.21
C MET A 281 -1.47 -7.37 -18.31
N THR A 282 -0.30 -7.68 -18.87
CA THR A 282 0.89 -8.08 -18.12
C THR A 282 1.96 -7.02 -18.31
N VAL A 283 2.60 -6.60 -17.22
CA VAL A 283 3.79 -5.74 -17.23
C VAL A 283 4.95 -6.52 -16.63
N ASP A 284 5.95 -6.83 -17.44
CA ASP A 284 7.18 -7.45 -16.99
C ASP A 284 8.23 -6.37 -16.73
N SER A 285 8.43 -6.03 -15.45
CA SER A 285 9.43 -5.02 -15.05
C SER A 285 10.84 -5.59 -15.00
N THR A 286 11.03 -6.90 -15.12
CA THR A 286 12.35 -7.55 -15.07
C THR A 286 13.14 -7.35 -16.36
N LEU A 287 12.44 -7.06 -17.46
CA LEU A 287 13.02 -6.71 -18.75
C LEU A 287 13.60 -5.28 -18.74
N ARG A 288 14.51 -5.00 -19.68
CA ARG A 288 15.14 -3.68 -19.85
C ARG A 288 15.11 -3.27 -21.34
N PRO A 289 14.23 -2.35 -21.77
CA PRO A 289 13.16 -1.74 -20.98
C PRO A 289 12.09 -2.77 -20.58
N ALA A 290 11.29 -2.46 -19.56
CA ALA A 290 10.12 -3.23 -19.19
C ALA A 290 9.14 -3.33 -20.38
N VAL A 291 8.31 -4.36 -20.42
CA VAL A 291 7.35 -4.57 -21.53
C VAL A 291 5.95 -4.79 -20.96
N ALA A 292 4.97 -4.07 -21.50
CA ALA A 292 3.56 -4.37 -21.34
C ALA A 292 3.05 -5.20 -22.52
N THR A 293 2.35 -6.29 -22.25
CA THR A 293 1.57 -7.02 -23.24
C THR A 293 0.13 -7.13 -22.77
N GLY A 294 -0.81 -7.23 -23.70
CA GLY A 294 -2.18 -7.41 -23.29
C GLY A 294 -3.13 -7.67 -24.42
N VAL A 295 -4.33 -8.05 -24.01
CA VAL A 295 -5.48 -8.25 -24.86
C VAL A 295 -6.66 -7.50 -24.26
N ALA A 296 -7.48 -6.89 -25.10
CA ALA A 296 -8.71 -6.24 -24.70
C ALA A 296 -9.81 -6.58 -25.69
N SER A 297 -11.01 -6.77 -25.18
CA SER A 297 -12.20 -6.97 -25.99
C SER A 297 -13.32 -6.10 -25.47
N VAL A 298 -14.07 -5.49 -26.38
CA VAL A 298 -15.27 -4.70 -26.08
C VAL A 298 -16.36 -5.17 -27.02
N SER A 299 -17.58 -5.32 -26.53
CA SER A 299 -18.73 -5.77 -27.30
C SER A 299 -19.88 -4.78 -27.22
N GLY A 300 -20.53 -4.55 -28.36
CA GLY A 300 -21.69 -3.65 -28.46
C GLY A 300 -21.41 -2.19 -28.14
N VAL A 301 -20.18 -1.69 -28.36
CA VAL A 301 -19.80 -0.32 -28.02
C VAL A 301 -19.98 0.63 -29.21
N ASP A 302 -20.39 1.87 -28.94
CA ASP A 302 -20.31 2.97 -29.92
C ASP A 302 -18.84 3.32 -30.17
N THR A 303 -18.33 2.87 -31.32
CA THR A 303 -16.92 3.04 -31.69
C THR A 303 -16.51 4.49 -31.86
N ALA A 304 -17.43 5.38 -32.25
CA ALA A 304 -17.12 6.80 -32.36
C ALA A 304 -16.88 7.39 -30.96
N ARG A 305 -17.77 7.10 -30.00
CA ARG A 305 -17.58 7.52 -28.60
C ARG A 305 -16.35 6.92 -27.96
N LEU A 306 -16.07 5.64 -28.25
CA LEU A 306 -14.87 4.97 -27.74
C LEU A 306 -13.60 5.62 -28.29
N SER A 307 -13.57 5.93 -29.60
CA SER A 307 -12.42 6.59 -30.21
C SER A 307 -12.18 7.99 -29.64
N ASP A 308 -13.25 8.75 -29.40
CA ASP A 308 -13.20 10.08 -28.78
C ASP A 308 -12.66 10.00 -27.34
N ALA A 309 -13.20 9.09 -26.52
CA ALA A 309 -12.76 8.87 -25.14
C ALA A 309 -11.30 8.41 -25.03
N LEU A 310 -10.78 7.73 -26.05
CA LEU A 310 -9.38 7.29 -26.12
C LEU A 310 -8.46 8.31 -26.83
N GLY A 311 -9.00 9.43 -27.33
CA GLY A 311 -8.25 10.42 -28.11
C GLY A 311 -7.75 9.90 -29.46
N ILE A 312 -8.35 8.84 -29.99
CA ILE A 312 -8.00 8.24 -31.28
C ILE A 312 -8.67 9.04 -32.40
N ASN A 313 -7.92 9.96 -32.98
CA ASN A 313 -8.38 10.77 -34.10
C ASN A 313 -8.28 10.01 -35.43
N GLY A 314 -9.30 10.13 -36.29
CA GLY A 314 -9.28 9.63 -37.67
C GLY A 314 -9.80 8.21 -37.88
N LEU A 315 -10.30 7.53 -36.85
CA LEU A 315 -11.03 6.27 -37.01
C LEU A 315 -12.44 6.55 -37.52
N LEU A 316 -12.71 6.25 -38.80
CA LEU A 316 -14.02 6.46 -39.44
C LEU A 316 -14.94 5.24 -39.29
N VAL A 317 -15.00 4.65 -38.09
CA VAL A 317 -15.92 3.57 -37.76
C VAL A 317 -16.99 4.12 -36.83
N THR A 318 -18.26 3.86 -37.16
CA THR A 318 -19.41 4.37 -36.41
C THR A 318 -20.40 3.24 -36.15
N GLY A 319 -21.21 3.38 -35.10
CA GLY A 319 -22.21 2.38 -34.71
C GLY A 319 -21.70 1.35 -33.71
N ALA A 320 -22.64 0.50 -33.26
CA ALA A 320 -22.36 -0.55 -32.29
C ALA A 320 -21.43 -1.60 -32.91
N SER A 321 -20.27 -1.80 -32.30
CA SER A 321 -19.26 -2.72 -32.81
C SER A 321 -18.68 -3.58 -31.70
N ASP A 322 -18.13 -4.72 -32.12
CA ASP A 322 -17.26 -5.54 -31.30
C ASP A 322 -15.81 -5.22 -31.69
N VAL A 323 -14.98 -4.91 -30.70
CA VAL A 323 -13.59 -4.48 -30.86
C VAL A 323 -12.69 -5.46 -30.11
N GLN A 324 -11.65 -5.95 -30.76
CA GLN A 324 -10.59 -6.76 -30.14
C GLN A 324 -9.24 -6.11 -30.42
N ALA A 325 -8.41 -6.04 -29.40
CA ALA A 325 -7.07 -5.50 -29.49
C ALA A 325 -6.06 -6.42 -28.81
N ASP A 326 -4.93 -6.64 -29.48
CA ASP A 326 -3.74 -7.26 -28.92
C ASP A 326 -2.59 -6.27 -29.01
N TYR A 327 -1.82 -6.07 -27.94
CA TYR A 327 -0.74 -5.10 -27.92
C TYR A 327 0.52 -5.59 -27.22
N SER A 328 1.65 -5.00 -27.63
CA SER A 328 2.95 -5.13 -26.98
C SER A 328 3.66 -3.77 -27.03
N MET A 329 3.98 -3.23 -25.84
CA MET A 329 4.49 -1.88 -25.67
C MET A 329 5.75 -1.91 -24.78
N PRO A 330 6.91 -1.44 -25.26
CA PRO A 330 8.06 -1.22 -24.38
C PRO A 330 7.84 0.02 -23.51
N LEU A 331 7.97 -0.14 -22.19
CA LEU A 331 7.76 0.90 -21.17
C LEU A 331 9.05 1.62 -20.79
N GLY A 332 9.93 1.88 -21.78
CA GLY A 332 11.17 2.63 -21.55
C GLY A 332 10.91 4.11 -21.30
N SER A 333 10.18 4.73 -22.21
CA SER A 333 9.76 6.13 -22.22
C SER A 333 8.51 6.29 -23.08
N TRP A 334 7.86 7.44 -23.01
CA TRP A 334 6.76 7.77 -23.94
C TRP A 334 7.20 7.72 -25.41
N ALA A 335 8.44 8.11 -25.71
CA ALA A 335 8.98 8.08 -27.05
C ALA A 335 9.27 6.66 -27.55
N ASP A 336 9.67 5.74 -26.65
CA ASP A 336 9.80 4.32 -26.97
C ASP A 336 8.42 3.70 -27.23
N LEU A 337 7.46 3.99 -26.36
CA LEU A 337 6.08 3.53 -26.51
C LEU A 337 5.51 4.00 -27.86
N ALA A 338 5.60 5.30 -28.19
CA ALA A 338 5.07 5.83 -29.44
C ALA A 338 5.71 5.22 -30.70
N ARG A 339 7.01 4.89 -30.66
CA ARG A 339 7.75 4.42 -31.85
C ARG A 339 7.79 2.91 -32.02
N ARG A 340 7.66 2.16 -30.93
CA ARG A 340 7.96 0.71 -30.91
C ARG A 340 6.80 -0.16 -30.47
N SER A 341 5.70 0.44 -30.04
CA SER A 341 4.49 -0.32 -29.72
C SER A 341 3.95 -1.02 -30.96
N LYS A 342 3.52 -2.25 -30.78
CA LYS A 342 2.79 -3.02 -31.77
C LYS A 342 1.37 -3.22 -31.25
N MET A 343 0.39 -2.97 -32.10
CA MET A 343 -1.02 -3.18 -31.78
C MET A 343 -1.71 -3.75 -33.01
N THR A 344 -2.48 -4.81 -32.81
CA THR A 344 -3.42 -5.33 -33.80
C THR A 344 -4.82 -4.99 -33.31
N LEU A 345 -5.64 -4.40 -34.17
CA LEU A 345 -7.03 -4.04 -33.86
C LEU A 345 -7.95 -4.73 -34.86
N SER A 346 -8.93 -5.46 -34.37
CA SER A 346 -10.01 -6.04 -35.17
C SER A 346 -11.32 -5.40 -34.76
N ILE A 347 -12.08 -4.89 -35.72
CA ILE A 347 -13.37 -4.26 -35.49
C ILE A 347 -14.42 -4.95 -36.35
N ALA A 348 -15.49 -5.42 -35.71
CA ALA A 348 -16.66 -5.96 -36.38
C ALA A 348 -17.87 -5.06 -36.09
N THR A 349 -18.31 -4.31 -37.09
CA THR A 349 -19.50 -3.44 -37.02
C THR A 349 -20.76 -4.28 -37.19
N ARG A 350 -21.78 -4.03 -36.37
CA ARG A 350 -23.11 -4.62 -36.51
C ARG A 350 -24.05 -3.69 -37.28
#